data_AF-A0A955AGT6-F1
#
_entry.id   AF-A0A955AGT6-F1
#
_cell.length_a   1.000
_cell.length_b   1.000
_cell.length_c   1.000
_cell.angle_alpha   90.00
_cell.angle_beta   90.00
_cell.angle_gamma   90.00
#
_symmetry.space_group_name_H-M   'P 1'
#
loop_
_entity.id
_entity.type
_entity.pdbx_description
1 polymer ?
#
loop_
_entity_poly.entity_id
_entity_poly.type
_entity_poly.pdbx_seq_one_letter_code
_entity_poly.pdbx_strand_id
1 'polypeptide(L)'
;MSIDEDALVRRAFAAYFRSGGSDQPSGNSGLVMVDGKYYVHLYNGSRTLAVYRVDTSGRLKRLKRWPSEIDEPIFGPRSQRE
;
A
#
# COMPACT_ATOMS: atom_id res chain seq x y z
N MET A 1 11.64 15.84 -2.79
CA MET A 1 11.43 14.97 -1.62
C MET A 1 11.28 13.57 -2.17
N SER A 2 12.33 12.74 -2.13
CA SER A 2 12.23 11.36 -2.61
C SER A 2 11.38 10.58 -1.62
N ILE A 3 10.23 10.10 -2.07
CA ILE A 3 9.39 9.21 -1.28
C ILE A 3 9.93 7.80 -1.52
N ASP A 4 10.68 7.27 -0.56
CA ASP A 4 11.19 5.90 -0.62
C ASP A 4 10.04 4.89 -0.47
N GLU A 5 9.52 4.42 -1.59
CA GLU A 5 8.39 3.49 -1.67
C GLU A 5 8.65 2.23 -0.81
N ASP A 6 9.86 1.67 -0.93
CA ASP A 6 10.31 0.50 -0.17
C ASP A 6 10.25 0.75 1.35
N ALA A 7 10.64 1.96 1.80
CA ALA A 7 10.60 2.32 3.20
C ALA A 7 9.15 2.46 3.72
N LEU A 8 8.25 2.99 2.89
CA LEU A 8 6.82 3.09 3.22
C LEU A 8 6.16 1.72 3.30
N VAL A 9 6.43 0.86 2.32
CA VAL A 9 5.92 -0.52 2.28
C VAL A 9 6.42 -1.30 3.50
N ARG A 10 7.72 -1.23 3.84
CA ARG A 10 8.27 -1.84 5.07
C ARG A 10 7.61 -1.33 6.35
N ARG A 11 7.37 -0.03 6.44
CA ARG A 11 6.67 0.57 7.59
C ARG A 11 5.21 0.12 7.66
N ALA A 12 4.53 -0.02 6.52
CA ALA A 12 3.16 -0.52 6.46
C ALA A 12 3.08 -1.99 6.91
N PHE A 13 4.02 -2.84 6.47
CA PHE A 13 4.15 -4.21 6.98
C PHE A 13 4.33 -4.22 8.50
N ALA A 14 5.30 -3.45 9.01
CA ALA A 14 5.52 -3.36 10.46
C ALA A 14 4.28 -2.87 11.21
N ALA A 15 3.55 -1.89 10.68
CA ALA A 15 2.30 -1.41 11.28
C ALA A 15 1.19 -2.46 11.24
N TYR A 16 1.08 -3.23 10.16
CA TYR A 16 0.10 -4.30 10.00
C TYR A 16 0.34 -5.44 11.00
N PHE A 17 1.57 -5.96 11.08
CA PHE A 17 1.94 -6.98 12.05
C PHE A 17 1.76 -6.50 13.49
N ARG A 18 2.13 -5.25 13.80
CA ARG A 18 1.88 -4.65 15.13
C ARG A 18 0.39 -4.52 15.47
N SER A 19 -0.47 -4.40 14.46
CA SER A 19 -1.92 -4.33 14.67
C SER A 19 -2.61 -5.68 14.81
N GLY A 20 -1.84 -6.78 14.86
CA GLY A 20 -2.36 -8.15 14.97
C GLY A 20 -2.72 -8.80 13.63
N GLY A 21 -2.21 -8.25 12.52
CA GLY A 21 -2.42 -8.84 11.20
C GLY A 21 -1.82 -10.25 11.11
N SER A 22 -2.67 -11.24 10.82
CA SER A 22 -2.29 -12.66 10.80
C SER A 22 -1.93 -13.16 9.39
N ASP A 23 -2.56 -12.58 8.37
CA ASP A 23 -2.31 -12.95 6.97
C ASP A 23 -0.96 -12.41 6.46
N GLN A 24 -0.24 -13.23 5.70
CA GLN A 24 1.00 -12.80 5.06
C GLN A 24 0.70 -11.97 3.81
N PRO A 25 1.18 -10.72 3.73
CA PRO A 25 1.06 -9.95 2.50
C PRO A 25 1.95 -10.54 1.41
N SER A 26 1.42 -10.52 0.18
CA SER A 26 2.11 -10.94 -1.03
C SER A 26 3.01 -9.81 -1.57
N GLY A 27 3.94 -10.19 -2.45
CA GLY A 27 4.80 -9.24 -3.17
C GLY A 27 4.08 -8.28 -4.13
N ASN A 28 2.77 -8.44 -4.30
CA ASN A 28 1.93 -7.47 -5.01
C ASN A 28 1.53 -6.27 -4.13
N SER A 29 1.88 -6.29 -2.83
CA SER A 29 1.70 -5.14 -1.95
C SER A 29 2.61 -4.00 -2.40
N GLY A 30 2.07 -2.79 -2.54
CA GLY A 30 2.82 -1.68 -3.13
C GLY A 30 2.24 -0.31 -2.81
N LEU A 31 2.94 0.73 -3.28
CA LEU A 31 2.47 2.11 -3.24
C LEU A 31 1.60 2.38 -4.47
N VAL A 32 0.46 3.00 -4.25
CA VAL A 32 -0.52 3.39 -5.26
C VAL A 32 -0.83 4.87 -5.07
N MET A 33 -0.89 5.63 -6.16
CA MET A 33 -1.29 7.03 -6.14
C MET A 33 -2.69 7.16 -6.73
N VAL A 34 -3.64 7.65 -5.94
CA VAL A 34 -5.02 7.90 -6.37
C VAL A 34 -5.37 9.34 -6.00
N ASP A 35 -5.88 10.11 -6.96
CA ASP A 35 -6.32 11.49 -6.72
C ASP A 35 -5.20 12.38 -6.10
N GLY A 36 -3.95 12.19 -6.55
CA GLY A 36 -2.78 12.90 -6.04
C GLY A 36 -2.37 12.55 -4.60
N LYS A 37 -2.94 11.49 -4.02
CA LYS A 37 -2.64 10.98 -2.68
C LYS A 37 -1.97 9.63 -2.78
N TYR A 38 -0.99 9.40 -1.91
CA TYR A 38 -0.26 8.15 -1.84
C TYR A 38 -0.90 7.18 -0.86
N TYR A 39 -1.03 5.92 -1.25
CA TYR A 39 -1.60 4.84 -0.46
C TYR A 39 -0.72 3.61 -0.56
N VAL A 40 -0.44 2.96 0.56
CA VAL A 40 0.18 1.63 0.59
C VAL A 40 -0.92 0.60 0.67
N HIS A 41 -1.02 -0.22 -0.36
CA HIS A 41 -1.96 -1.34 -0.45
C HIS A 41 -1.26 -2.63 -0.03
N LEU A 42 -1.76 -3.26 1.02
CA LEU A 42 -1.31 -4.59 1.44
C LEU A 42 -2.30 -5.63 0.93
N TYR A 43 -1.82 -6.55 0.10
CA TYR A 43 -2.62 -7.57 -0.58
C TYR A 43 -2.00 -8.95 -0.36
N ASN A 44 -2.79 -9.98 -0.06
CA ASN A 44 -2.27 -11.33 0.22
C ASN A 44 -2.38 -12.33 -0.94
N GLY A 45 -2.80 -11.91 -2.12
CA GLY A 45 -3.06 -12.83 -3.25
C GLY A 45 -4.54 -13.15 -3.45
N SER A 46 -5.36 -13.05 -2.41
CA SER A 46 -6.81 -13.33 -2.46
C SER A 46 -7.68 -12.14 -2.06
N ARG A 47 -7.18 -11.26 -1.19
CA ARG A 47 -7.91 -10.10 -0.68
C ARG A 47 -6.98 -8.97 -0.26
N THR A 48 -7.54 -7.76 -0.21
CA THR A 48 -6.92 -6.61 0.44
C THR A 48 -6.88 -6.83 1.96
N LEU A 49 -5.67 -6.81 2.55
CA LEU A 49 -5.46 -6.95 3.99
C LEU A 49 -5.64 -5.61 4.71
N ALA A 50 -5.00 -4.57 4.18
CA ALA A 50 -5.03 -3.23 4.75
C ALA A 50 -4.58 -2.19 3.73
N VAL A 51 -5.17 -1.01 3.83
CA VAL A 51 -4.75 0.17 3.06
C VAL A 51 -4.30 1.26 4.03
N TYR A 52 -3.13 1.83 3.76
CA TYR A 52 -2.58 2.93 4.54
C TYR A 52 -2.41 4.17 3.66
N ARG A 53 -3.01 5.30 4.03
CA ARG A 53 -2.70 6.57 3.37
C ARG A 53 -1.37 7.12 3.87
N VAL A 54 -0.51 7.53 2.96
CA VAL A 54 0.74 8.24 3.24
C VAL A 54 0.46 9.73 3.16
N ASP A 55 0.75 10.43 4.25
CA ASP A 55 0.68 11.87 4.30
C ASP A 55 1.99 12.52 3.84
N THR A 56 2.00 13.81 3.50
CA THR A 56 3.23 14.54 3.08
C THR A 56 4.32 14.54 4.15
N SER A 57 3.97 14.32 5.41
CA SER A 57 4.93 14.11 6.51
C SER A 57 5.49 12.67 6.60
N GLY A 58 5.15 11.78 5.65
CA GLY A 58 5.60 10.38 5.65
C GLY A 58 4.92 9.50 6.71
N ARG A 59 3.80 9.95 7.28
CA ARG A 59 3.00 9.19 8.26
C ARG A 59 2.01 8.28 7.54
N LEU A 60 1.89 7.05 8.04
CA LEU A 60 0.93 6.06 7.54
C LEU A 60 -0.35 6.08 8.39
N LYS A 61 -1.49 6.37 7.75
CA LYS A 61 -2.81 6.28 8.37
C LYS A 61 -3.57 5.08 7.82
N ARG A 62 -3.86 4.11 8.69
CA ARG A 62 -4.68 2.95 8.31
C ARG A 62 -6.11 3.42 8.02
N LEU A 63 -6.61 3.05 6.85
CA LEU A 63 -8.00 3.31 6.45
C LEU A 63 -8.85 2.07 6.74
N LYS A 64 -10.02 2.28 7.34
CA LYS A 64 -11.04 1.23 7.52
C LYS A 64 -11.89 1.04 6.26
N ARG A 65 -12.05 2.10 5.46
CA ARG A 65 -12.73 2.11 4.17
C ARG A 65 -11.88 2.93 3.22
N TRP A 66 -11.59 2.38 2.04
CA TRP A 66 -10.80 3.00 0.99
C TRP A 66 -11.61 3.05 -0.32
N PRO A 67 -11.24 3.92 -1.27
CA PRO A 67 -11.90 3.95 -2.58
C PRO A 67 -11.68 2.63 -3.32
N SER A 68 -12.70 2.21 -4.08
CA SER A 68 -12.68 0.97 -4.86
C SER A 68 -11.54 0.93 -5.89
N GLU A 69 -11.04 2.09 -6.33
CA GLU A 69 -9.85 2.22 -7.19
C GLU A 69 -8.58 1.59 -6.62
N ILE A 70 -8.50 1.41 -5.29
CA ILE A 70 -7.37 0.71 -4.64
C ILE A 70 -7.60 -0.80 -4.61
N ASP A 71 -8.86 -1.24 -4.56
CA ASP A 71 -9.20 -2.65 -4.59
C ASP A 71 -9.14 -3.20 -6.02
N GLU A 72 -9.45 -2.36 -7.00
CA GLU A 72 -9.18 -2.63 -8.39
C GLU A 72 -7.65 -2.66 -8.54
N PRO A 73 -7.05 -3.82 -8.88
CA PRO A 73 -5.63 -3.89 -9.13
C PRO A 73 -5.40 -3.12 -10.43
N ILE A 74 -5.22 -1.82 -10.32
CA ILE A 74 -4.62 -0.99 -11.34
C ILE A 74 -3.17 -1.45 -11.44
N PHE A 75 -2.96 -2.59 -12.09
CA PHE A 75 -1.77 -2.86 -12.84
C PHE A 75 -1.68 -1.77 -13.94
N GLY A 76 -1.37 -0.54 -13.54
CA GLY A 76 -0.71 0.40 -14.43
C GLY A 76 0.52 -0.33 -14.94
N PRO A 77 0.78 -0.33 -16.26
CA PRO A 77 1.79 -1.18 -16.85
C PRO A 77 3.09 -1.00 -16.07
N ARG A 78 3.59 -2.08 -15.46
CA ARG A 78 5.00 -2.18 -15.09
C ARG A 78 5.74 -1.78 -16.35
N SER A 79 6.26 -0.56 -16.38
CA SER A 79 7.16 -0.10 -17.41
C SER A 79 8.35 -1.05 -17.31
N GLN A 80 8.32 -2.08 -18.15
CA GLN A 80 9.48 -2.90 -18.44
C GLN A 80 10.51 -1.91 -18.93
N ARG A 81 11.57 -1.77 -18.13
CA ARG A 81 12.85 -1.29 -18.63
C ARG A 81 13.31 -2.34 -19.64
N GLU A 82 13.37 -1.96 -20.91
CA GLU A 82 14.32 -2.53 -21.86
C GLU A 82 15.62 -1.69 -21.82
#